data_AF-A0A0G3ISK7-F1
#
_entry.id   AF-A0A0G3ISK7-F1
#
_cell.length_a   1.000
_cell.length_b   1.000
_cell.length_c   1.000
_cell.angle_alpha   90.00
_cell.angle_beta   90.00
_cell.angle_gamma   90.00
#
_symmetry.space_group_name_H-M   'P 1'
#
loop_
_entity.id
_entity.type
_entity.pdbx_description
1 polymer ?
#
loop_
_entity_poly.entity_id
_entity_poly.type
_entity_poly.pdbx_seq_one_letter_code
_entity_poly.pdbx_strand_id
1 'polypeptide(L)' 'MSVVEAQPPPNIPTDGCGGAVVFGNGGSQCDGPVQSDGSFQRCVSVYVLGIGGWNCFVVFPPPP' A
#
# COMPACT_ATOMS: atom_id res chain seq x y z
N MET A 1 11.76 -16.48 -10.61
CA MET A 1 10.52 -15.72 -10.87
C MET A 1 10.55 -14.55 -9.91
N SER A 2 10.99 -13.38 -10.36
CA SER A 2 11.23 -12.25 -9.48
C SER A 2 9.89 -11.61 -9.13
N VAL A 3 9.43 -11.83 -7.89
CA VAL A 3 8.43 -10.97 -7.28
C VAL A 3 9.13 -9.64 -7.11
N VAL A 4 8.75 -8.62 -7.87
CA VAL A 4 9.15 -7.26 -7.50
C VAL A 4 8.30 -6.96 -6.27
N GLU A 5 8.90 -6.99 -5.08
CA GLU A 5 8.34 -6.30 -3.93
C GLU A 5 8.03 -4.88 -4.42
N ALA A 6 6.76 -4.51 -4.49
CA ALA A 6 6.43 -3.19 -4.98
C ALA A 6 7.17 -2.19 -4.10
N GLN A 7 7.91 -1.28 -4.73
CA GLN A 7 8.73 -0.31 -4.02
C GLN A 7 7.87 0.37 -2.95
N PRO A 8 8.30 0.39 -1.67
CA PRO A 8 7.49 0.95 -0.62
C PRO A 8 7.10 2.38 -0.99
N PRO A 9 5.84 2.77 -0.78
CA PRO A 9 5.36 4.11 -1.09
C PRO A 9 6.25 5.12 -0.37
N PRO A 10 6.63 6.23 -1.03
CA PRO A 10 7.32 7.29 -0.35
C PRO A 10 6.39 7.79 0.76
N ASN A 11 6.85 7.73 2.01
CA ASN A 11 6.27 8.40 3.19
C ASN A 11 5.28 7.62 4.06
N ILE A 12 5.23 6.28 4.05
CA ILE A 12 4.58 5.54 5.15
C ILE A 12 5.63 4.80 5.98
N PRO A 13 5.61 4.89 7.32
CA PRO A 13 6.23 3.89 8.17
C PRO A 13 5.41 2.61 8.01
N THR A 14 5.89 1.67 7.20
CA THR A 14 5.11 0.49 6.81
C THR A 14 5.17 -0.55 7.92
N ASP A 15 4.11 -0.68 8.73
CA ASP A 15 3.98 -1.75 9.74
C ASP A 15 3.62 -3.10 9.10
N GLY A 16 3.29 -3.07 7.80
CA GLY A 16 3.21 -4.22 6.93
C GLY A 16 2.96 -3.80 5.49
N CYS A 17 3.84 -4.19 4.57
CA CYS A 17 3.62 -4.07 3.14
C CYS A 17 3.47 -5.46 2.53
N GLY A 18 2.38 -5.67 1.81
CA GLY A 18 2.12 -6.92 1.11
C GLY A 18 1.69 -6.65 -0.32
N GLY A 19 2.29 -7.39 -1.26
CA GLY A 19 1.81 -7.41 -2.62
C GLY A 19 2.82 -7.95 -3.60
N ALA A 20 2.41 -8.00 -4.86
CA ALA A 20 3.19 -8.58 -5.92
C ALA A 20 2.90 -7.85 -7.23
N VAL A 21 3.96 -7.54 -7.96
CA VAL A 21 3.89 -7.11 -9.35
C VAL A 21 4.60 -8.16 -10.20
N VAL A 22 3.86 -8.74 -11.14
CA VAL A 22 4.34 -9.80 -12.03
C VAL A 22 4.19 -9.33 -13.47
N PHE A 23 5.28 -9.28 -14.22
CA PHE A 23 5.33 -8.75 -15.59
C PHE A 23 4.70 -7.35 -15.72
N GLY A 24 4.94 -6.47 -14.75
CA GLY A 24 4.38 -5.11 -14.74
C GLY A 24 2.89 -5.03 -14.42
N ASN A 25 2.27 -6.16 -14.07
CA ASN A 25 0.86 -6.23 -13.68
C ASN A 25 0.76 -6.66 -12.22
N GLY A 26 -0.02 -5.93 -11.43
CA GLY A 26 -0.27 -6.29 -10.04
C GLY A 26 -0.42 -5.07 -9.16
N GLY A 27 -0.19 -5.25 -7.88
CA GLY A 27 -0.40 -4.20 -6.90
C GLY A 27 0.07 -4.62 -5.52
N SER A 28 0.19 -3.60 -4.67
CA SER A 28 0.57 -3.78 -3.29
C SER A 28 -0.25 -2.88 -2.38
N GLN A 29 -0.39 -3.32 -1.14
CA GLN A 29 -1.01 -2.56 -0.08
C GLN A 29 -0.03 -2.45 1.09
N CYS A 30 0.09 -1.25 1.62
CA CYS A 30 0.90 -0.95 2.78
C CYS A 30 0.04 -0.21 3.79
N ASP A 31 0.05 -0.70 5.02
CA ASP A 31 -0.62 -0.06 6.14
C ASP A 31 0.42 0.59 7.06
N GLY A 32 0.15 1.83 7.43
CA GLY A 32 0.93 2.60 8.39
C GLY A 32 0.55 2.28 9.84
N PRO A 33 1.27 2.86 10.82
CA PRO A 33 0.95 2.67 12.22
C PRO A 33 -0.47 3.18 12.51
N VAL A 34 -1.20 2.41 13.33
CA VAL A 34 -2.50 2.83 13.84
C VAL A 34 -2.29 3.98 14.83
N GLN A 35 -2.95 5.09 14.57
CA GLN A 35 -2.93 6.30 15.39
C GLN A 35 -3.81 6.12 16.64
N SER A 36 -3.68 7.04 17.61
CA SER A 36 -4.41 6.98 18.89
C SER A 36 -5.92 7.09 18.75
N ASP A 37 -6.41 7.66 17.65
CA ASP A 37 -7.82 7.73 17.28
C ASP A 37 -8.32 6.45 16.59
N GLY A 38 -7.47 5.44 16.41
CA GLY A 38 -7.77 4.20 15.71
C GLY A 38 -7.72 4.33 14.18
N SER A 39 -7.35 5.50 13.64
CA SER A 39 -7.17 5.68 12.21
C SER A 39 -5.80 5.20 11.76
N PHE A 40 -5.67 4.77 10.51
CA PHE A 40 -4.37 4.38 9.94
C PHE A 40 -4.25 4.86 8.50
N GLN A 41 -3.03 5.13 8.07
CA GLN A 41 -2.76 5.45 6.67
C GLN A 41 -2.64 4.16 5.88
N ARG A 42 -3.41 4.01 4.81
CA ARG A 42 -3.33 2.90 3.86
C ARG A 42 -2.90 3.44 2.51
N CYS A 43 -1.85 2.88 1.93
CA CYS A 43 -1.54 3.11 0.53
C CYS A 43 -1.67 1.84 -0.29
N VAL A 44 -2.30 2.00 -1.45
CA VAL A 44 -2.47 0.93 -2.44
C VAL A 44 -1.80 1.34 -3.74
N SER A 45 -1.10 0.42 -4.38
CA SER A 45 -0.60 0.59 -5.74
C SER A 45 -1.26 -0.39 -6.68
N VAL A 46 -1.44 0.06 -7.91
CA VAL A 46 -1.82 -0.78 -9.03
C VAL A 46 -0.93 -0.42 -10.20
N TYR A 47 -0.36 -1.45 -10.81
CA TYR A 47 0.43 -1.36 -12.03
C TYR A 47 -0.20 -2.26 -13.09
N VAL A 48 -0.35 -1.72 -14.29
CA VAL A 48 -0.78 -2.45 -15.49
C VAL A 48 0.25 -2.15 -16.57
N LEU A 49 0.91 -3.18 -17.08
CA LEU A 49 2.02 -3.05 -18.02
C LEU A 49 3.13 -2.08 -17.57
N GLY A 50 3.39 -2.02 -16.27
CA GLY A 50 4.40 -1.13 -15.67
C GLY A 50 3.96 0.33 -15.52
N ILE A 51 2.74 0.66 -15.92
CA ILE A 51 2.14 1.98 -15.74
C ILE A 51 1.19 1.90 -14.55
N GLY A 52 1.41 2.77 -13.58
CA GLY A 52 0.69 2.70 -12.31
C GLY A 52 1.18 3.73 -11.32
N GLY A 53 0.63 3.67 -10.12
CA GLY A 53 0.99 4.59 -9.05
C GLY A 53 0.44 4.16 -7.70
N TRP A 54 0.89 4.87 -6.68
CA TRP A 54 0.43 4.72 -5.31
C TRP A 54 -0.70 5.70 -5.02
N ASN A 55 -1.73 5.23 -4.35
CA ASN A 55 -2.81 6.02 -3.78
C ASN A 55 -2.82 5.83 -2.28
N CYS A 56 -2.58 6.91 -1.55
CA CYS A 56 -2.51 6.95 -0.09
C CYS A 56 -3.74 7.64 0.48
N PHE A 57 -4.40 7.01 1.44
CA PHE A 57 -5.58 7.55 2.12
C PHE A 57 -5.59 7.16 3.59
N VAL A 58 -6.30 7.94 4.41
CA VAL A 58 -6.50 7.63 5.83
C VAL A 58 -7.80 6.83 5.96
N VAL A 59 -7.71 5.67 6.61
CA VAL A 59 -8.86 4.85 6.98
C VAL A 59 -9.24 5.18 8.41
N PHE A 60 -10.47 5.63 8.60
CA PHE A 60 -11.04 5.88 9.92
C PHE A 60 -11.71 4.60 10.46
N PRO A 61 -11.69 4.39 11.78
CA PRO A 61 -12.39 3.27 12.39
C PRO A 61 -13.91 3.39 12.16
N PRO A 62 -14.65 2.26 12.16
CA PRO A 62 -16.10 2.28 12.05
C PRO A 62 -16.72 3.09 13.22
N PRO A 63 -17.88 3.72 13.01
CA PRO A 63 -18.64 4.33 14.09
C PRO A 63 -18.96 3.29 15.18
N PRO A 64 -19.01 3.70 16.46
CA PRO A 64 -19.38 2.81 17.57
C PRO A 64 -20.82 2.28 17.46
#